data_AF-A0A511YQL8-F1
#
_entry.id   AF-A0A511YQL8-F1
#
_cell.length_a   1.000
_cell.length_b   1.000
_cell.length_c   1.000
_cell.angle_alpha   90.00
_cell.angle_beta   90.00
_cell.angle_gamma   90.00
#
_symmetry.space_group_name_H-M   'P 1'
#
loop_
_entity.id
_entity.type
_entity.pdbx_description
1 polymer ?
#
loop_
_entity_poly.entity_id
_entity_poly.type
_entity_poly.pdbx_seq_one_letter_code
_entity_poly.pdbx_strand_id
1 'polypeptide(L)'
;MIQIDTKRGIALDFIVYVIAMEDPVSYHNIHEFFLQNFEVEKPTHIPEIKAIIAKLDVIQPDLGIDIKNLIISQTINDLLSFYPKELSPQKVESSEELITDYFEYINRYLNINAVIVNDGTVDFSNIGSIDEIYNDEEINNIVSVVKTIIIITANIVQQLQKHIFESLPINENEINSAVISEHFQNYLLLRIISPNIYISYYASLVFSLEKRASNFLSRFIREVNGVSESVLINKYSSREKYLDYQINENEKLLFEHSFQTPQLDGSFFSYTESSIISLQSSFISLEESLKNYLNILSASELLRFADLTGVNLYQYLELNAEHSLYGMKLKYLNLQRYGDKVHLQENKFLENDLDILMKEKSVFVDYLQLKSFDNSTIKIILNALSENKYSSNGVKGIEFKNDIYFFRFCYFFYIFDYFYEVEGKKFDTIASFERITKFNINNKREVKQQYLKNFLDIDNPRGKHYPFTFKTTDAFLTEIEYSLGINRGKLKPILE
;
A
#
# COMPACT_ATOMS: atom_id res chain seq x y z
N MET A 1 22.62 -19.50 -21.20
CA MET A 1 21.72 -18.52 -20.54
C MET A 1 20.31 -18.86 -20.97
N ILE A 2 19.42 -19.14 -20.02
CA ILE A 2 18.00 -19.41 -20.32
C ILE A 2 17.36 -18.05 -20.64
N GLN A 3 16.62 -17.96 -21.75
CA GLN A 3 15.92 -16.73 -22.13
C GLN A 3 14.51 -16.74 -21.55
N ILE A 4 13.96 -15.56 -21.28
CA ILE A 4 12.70 -15.41 -20.54
C ILE A 4 11.46 -15.79 -21.34
N ASP A 5 11.58 -15.68 -22.66
CA ASP A 5 10.55 -15.94 -23.65
C ASP A 5 10.50 -17.40 -24.08
N THR A 6 11.30 -18.29 -23.48
CA THR A 6 11.22 -19.73 -23.75
C THR A 6 10.38 -20.47 -22.71
N LYS A 7 9.82 -21.63 -23.07
CA LYS A 7 9.10 -22.52 -22.14
C LYS A 7 9.92 -22.79 -20.88
N ARG A 8 11.22 -23.08 -21.03
CA ARG A 8 12.11 -23.29 -19.87
C ARG A 8 12.29 -22.03 -19.04
N GLY A 9 12.45 -20.87 -19.67
CA GLY A 9 12.55 -19.59 -18.97
C GLY A 9 11.33 -19.30 -18.11
N ILE A 10 10.14 -19.42 -18.71
CA ILE A 10 8.87 -19.19 -18.04
C ILE A 10 8.66 -20.19 -16.89
N ALA A 11 8.92 -21.49 -17.12
CA ALA A 11 8.75 -22.50 -16.08
C ALA A 11 9.72 -22.28 -14.91
N LEU A 12 10.97 -21.93 -15.19
CA LEU A 12 11.96 -21.64 -14.15
C LEU A 12 11.54 -20.43 -13.32
N ASP A 13 11.15 -19.34 -13.98
CA ASP A 13 10.68 -18.12 -13.32
C ASP A 13 9.46 -18.39 -12.44
N PHE A 14 8.49 -19.13 -12.99
CA PHE A 14 7.26 -19.48 -12.32
C PHE A 14 7.47 -20.40 -11.10
N ILE A 15 8.26 -21.48 -11.23
CA ILE A 15 8.51 -22.39 -10.09
C ILE A 15 9.13 -21.64 -8.92
N VAL A 16 10.15 -20.83 -9.19
CA VAL A 16 10.84 -20.06 -8.14
C VAL A 16 9.87 -19.03 -7.55
N TYR A 17 9.06 -18.34 -8.35
CA TYR A 17 8.00 -17.46 -7.85
C TYR A 17 7.03 -18.18 -6.89
N VAL A 18 6.54 -19.37 -7.25
CA VAL A 18 5.59 -20.12 -6.39
C VAL A 18 6.22 -20.50 -5.06
N ILE A 19 7.48 -20.94 -5.06
CA ILE A 19 8.19 -21.28 -3.82
C ILE A 19 8.28 -20.06 -2.91
N ALA A 20 8.52 -18.87 -3.46
CA ALA A 20 8.58 -17.64 -2.68
C ALA A 20 7.25 -17.28 -2.01
N MET A 21 6.12 -17.57 -2.67
CA MET A 21 4.79 -17.28 -2.15
C MET A 21 4.33 -18.29 -1.10
N GLU A 22 4.57 -19.58 -1.33
CA GLU A 22 4.06 -20.68 -0.51
C GLU A 22 4.94 -21.02 0.69
N ASP A 23 6.26 -20.81 0.59
CA ASP A 23 7.22 -21.11 1.65
C ASP A 23 8.25 -20.00 1.78
N PRO A 24 7.90 -18.82 2.35
CA PRO A 24 8.82 -17.70 2.56
C PRO A 24 9.81 -17.98 3.72
N VAL A 25 10.45 -19.15 3.71
CA VAL A 25 11.44 -19.58 4.68
C VAL A 25 12.76 -19.90 3.99
N SER A 26 13.88 -19.53 4.59
CA SER A 26 15.16 -19.51 3.87
C SER A 26 15.88 -20.87 3.76
N TYR A 27 15.32 -21.95 4.34
CA TYR A 27 16.04 -23.24 4.45
C TYR A 27 16.35 -23.93 3.11
N HIS A 28 15.62 -23.62 2.05
CA HIS A 28 15.85 -24.17 0.70
C HIS A 28 16.91 -23.40 -0.10
N ASN A 29 17.40 -22.25 0.38
CA ASN A 29 18.34 -21.32 -0.27
C ASN A 29 17.95 -20.76 -1.64
N ILE A 30 16.93 -21.27 -2.33
CA ILE A 30 16.56 -20.83 -3.69
C ILE A 30 16.35 -19.30 -3.83
N HIS A 31 15.94 -18.61 -2.76
CA HIS A 31 15.76 -17.14 -2.71
C HIS A 31 16.92 -16.38 -2.07
N GLU A 32 17.97 -17.08 -1.62
CA GLU A 32 19.10 -16.50 -0.88
C GLU A 32 20.18 -15.89 -1.80
N PHE A 33 19.89 -15.67 -3.09
CA PHE A 33 20.82 -15.05 -4.05
C PHE A 33 21.43 -13.74 -3.52
N PHE A 34 20.61 -12.89 -2.89
CA PHE A 34 21.06 -11.62 -2.32
C PHE A 34 21.63 -11.75 -0.90
N LEU A 35 21.52 -12.92 -0.27
CA LEU A 35 22.00 -13.22 1.08
C LEU A 35 23.37 -13.92 1.09
N GLN A 36 23.98 -14.15 -0.08
CA GLN A 36 25.35 -14.66 -0.22
C GLN A 36 26.35 -13.78 0.55
N ASN A 37 27.41 -14.40 1.11
CA ASN A 37 28.45 -13.68 1.84
C ASN A 37 29.27 -12.78 0.91
N PHE A 38 29.39 -11.52 1.27
CA PHE A 38 30.39 -10.61 0.72
C PHE A 38 31.53 -10.47 1.73
N GLU A 39 32.77 -10.33 1.28
CA GLU A 39 33.84 -9.92 2.20
C GLU A 39 33.53 -8.52 2.72
N VAL A 40 33.29 -8.42 4.03
CA VAL A 40 33.09 -7.14 4.73
C VAL A 40 34.23 -6.98 5.72
N GLU A 41 34.85 -5.79 5.76
CA GLU A 41 35.79 -5.45 6.82
C GLU A 41 35.08 -5.53 8.17
N LYS A 42 35.49 -6.48 9.02
CA LYS A 42 34.85 -6.67 10.32
C LYS A 42 35.08 -5.44 11.22
N PRO A 43 34.04 -4.85 11.83
CA PRO A 43 34.22 -3.88 12.88
C PRO A 43 34.91 -4.52 14.09
N THR A 44 35.74 -3.74 14.78
CA THR A 44 36.65 -4.22 15.83
C THR A 44 35.96 -4.56 17.16
N HIS A 45 34.67 -4.28 17.35
CA HIS A 45 34.01 -4.49 18.64
C HIS A 45 32.49 -4.73 18.56
N ILE A 46 32.08 -5.99 18.32
CA ILE A 46 30.70 -6.43 18.50
C ILE A 46 30.53 -6.93 19.95
N PRO A 47 29.55 -6.43 20.73
CA PRO A 47 29.33 -6.90 22.10
C PRO A 47 28.95 -8.38 22.18
N GLU A 48 29.63 -9.15 23.04
CA GLU A 48 29.28 -10.55 23.27
C GLU A 48 28.00 -10.71 24.09
N ILE A 49 27.12 -11.63 23.69
CA ILE A 49 25.87 -11.96 24.41
C ILE A 49 26.16 -12.32 25.87
N LYS A 50 27.24 -13.07 26.15
CA LYS A 50 27.62 -13.44 27.52
C LYS A 50 27.93 -12.22 28.40
N ALA A 51 28.57 -11.20 27.83
CA ALA A 51 28.87 -9.96 28.54
C ALA A 51 27.60 -9.15 28.83
N ILE A 52 26.61 -9.19 27.94
CA ILE A 52 25.30 -8.56 28.12
C ILE A 52 24.52 -9.25 29.26
N ILE A 53 24.50 -10.58 29.27
CA ILE A 53 23.85 -11.38 30.33
C ILE A 53 24.47 -11.04 31.69
N ALA A 54 25.81 -11.02 31.79
CA ALA A 54 26.50 -10.70 33.03
C ALA A 54 26.20 -9.28 33.53
N LYS A 55 26.05 -8.29 32.63
CA LYS A 55 25.65 -6.93 33.01
C LYS A 55 24.21 -6.87 33.53
N LEU A 56 23.28 -7.60 32.90
CA LEU A 56 21.89 -7.69 33.35
C LEU A 56 21.80 -8.26 34.77
N ASP A 57 22.57 -9.32 35.05
CA ASP A 57 22.65 -9.94 36.38
C ASP A 57 23.18 -9.00 37.47
N VAL A 58 24.07 -8.07 37.10
CA VAL A 58 24.60 -7.07 38.04
C VAL A 58 23.60 -5.94 38.31
N ILE A 59 22.84 -5.51 37.30
CA ILE A 59 21.94 -4.35 37.40
C ILE A 59 20.63 -4.73 38.09
N GLN A 60 20.05 -5.89 37.78
CA GLN A 60 18.83 -6.39 38.41
C GLN A 60 18.92 -7.90 38.71
N PRO A 61 19.50 -8.28 39.86
CA PRO A 61 19.68 -9.68 40.23
C PRO A 61 18.38 -10.43 40.51
N ASP A 62 17.31 -9.72 40.86
CA ASP A 62 16.01 -10.30 41.24
C ASP A 62 15.00 -10.38 40.07
N LEU A 63 15.45 -10.17 38.83
CA LEU A 63 14.58 -10.21 37.66
C LEU A 63 14.12 -11.65 37.37
N GLY A 64 12.82 -11.85 37.17
CA GLY A 64 12.28 -13.15 36.76
C GLY A 64 12.90 -13.64 35.44
N ILE A 65 13.15 -14.93 35.34
CA ILE A 65 13.81 -15.57 34.18
C ILE A 65 13.12 -15.23 32.86
N ASP A 66 11.78 -15.19 32.84
CA ASP A 66 11.01 -14.88 31.63
C ASP A 66 11.26 -13.46 31.12
N ILE A 67 11.30 -12.47 32.02
CA ILE A 67 11.59 -11.07 31.67
C ILE A 67 13.05 -10.94 31.21
N LYS A 68 13.97 -11.65 31.86
CA LYS A 68 15.39 -11.66 31.48
C LYS A 68 15.58 -12.22 30.07
N ASN A 69 14.91 -13.32 29.75
CA ASN A 69 14.93 -13.92 28.42
C ASN A 69 14.34 -12.99 27.36
N LEU A 70 13.25 -12.26 27.69
CA LEU A 70 12.68 -11.25 26.81
C LEU A 70 13.68 -10.13 26.48
N ILE A 71 14.36 -9.57 27.49
CA ILE A 71 15.35 -8.50 27.30
C ILE A 71 16.53 -9.00 26.47
N ILE A 72 17.04 -10.20 26.74
CA ILE A 72 18.14 -10.80 25.97
C ILE A 72 17.72 -10.96 24.50
N SER A 73 16.53 -11.51 24.25
CA SER A 73 15.98 -11.68 22.90
C SER A 73 15.89 -10.35 22.14
N GLN A 74 15.33 -9.31 22.78
CA GLN A 74 15.24 -7.97 22.18
C GLN A 74 16.62 -7.36 21.91
N THR A 75 17.58 -7.56 22.82
CA THR A 75 18.95 -7.06 22.64
C THR A 75 19.65 -7.76 21.47
N ILE A 76 19.43 -9.07 21.30
CA ILE A 76 19.96 -9.82 20.16
C ILE A 76 19.38 -9.28 18.85
N ASN A 77 18.07 -9.03 18.79
CA ASN A 77 17.42 -8.45 17.61
C ASN A 77 17.93 -7.04 17.28
N ASP A 78 18.24 -6.23 18.30
CA ASP A 78 18.84 -4.92 18.11
C ASP A 78 20.26 -5.02 17.57
N LEU A 79 21.08 -5.92 18.12
CA LEU A 79 22.41 -6.19 17.61
C LEU A 79 22.36 -6.67 16.15
N LEU A 80 21.41 -7.54 15.80
CA LEU A 80 21.16 -7.96 14.42
C LEU A 80 20.73 -6.80 13.50
N SER A 81 20.14 -5.73 14.06
CA SER A 81 19.80 -4.53 13.30
C SER A 81 21.00 -3.60 13.09
N PHE A 82 21.90 -3.50 14.08
CA PHE A 82 23.09 -2.64 14.00
C PHE A 82 24.26 -3.31 13.26
N TYR A 83 24.34 -4.63 13.33
CA TYR A 83 25.38 -5.46 12.70
C TYR A 83 24.78 -6.56 11.83
N PRO A 84 23.89 -6.23 10.87
CA PRO A 84 23.18 -7.22 10.06
C PRO A 84 24.14 -8.01 9.16
N LYS A 85 25.28 -7.43 8.76
CA LYS A 85 26.27 -8.11 7.92
C LYS A 85 27.11 -9.11 8.73
N GLU A 86 27.28 -8.86 10.02
CA GLU A 86 28.20 -9.60 10.88
C GLU A 86 27.51 -10.66 11.74
N LEU A 87 26.23 -10.43 12.07
CA LEU A 87 25.48 -11.28 13.01
C LEU A 87 24.32 -12.05 12.37
N SER A 88 23.89 -11.69 11.16
CA SER A 88 22.87 -12.49 10.46
C SER A 88 23.38 -13.93 10.25
N PRO A 89 22.53 -14.95 10.34
CA PRO A 89 22.88 -16.32 9.97
C PRO A 89 23.13 -16.40 8.46
N GLN A 90 24.26 -15.87 8.02
CA GLN A 90 24.73 -16.04 6.66
C GLN A 90 25.42 -17.40 6.60
N LYS A 91 25.02 -18.26 5.66
CA LYS A 91 25.70 -19.53 5.42
C LYS A 91 27.16 -19.25 5.09
N VAL A 92 28.07 -19.88 5.81
CA VAL A 92 29.50 -19.88 5.45
C VAL A 92 29.69 -20.83 4.28
N GLU A 93 29.32 -20.39 3.09
CA GLU A 93 29.90 -20.92 1.86
C GLU A 93 31.12 -20.05 1.54
N SER A 94 32.24 -20.68 1.20
CA SER A 94 33.53 -20.03 0.97
C SER A 94 33.42 -18.91 -0.06
N SER A 95 34.15 -17.80 0.13
CA SER A 95 34.18 -16.64 -0.77
C SER A 95 34.60 -16.96 -2.21
N GLU A 96 35.17 -18.14 -2.47
CA GLU A 96 35.52 -18.63 -3.81
C GLU A 96 34.29 -19.02 -4.67
N GLU A 97 33.08 -19.12 -4.09
CA GLU A 97 31.86 -19.56 -4.81
C GLU A 97 30.81 -18.45 -5.04
N LEU A 98 31.11 -17.17 -4.81
CA LEU A 98 30.16 -16.08 -5.03
C LEU A 98 29.61 -16.11 -6.47
N ILE A 99 28.31 -16.35 -6.62
CA ILE A 99 27.65 -16.39 -7.92
C ILE A 99 27.00 -15.05 -8.19
N THR A 100 27.50 -14.35 -9.20
CA THR A 100 26.94 -13.06 -9.63
C THR A 100 25.81 -13.22 -10.65
N ASP A 101 25.72 -14.38 -11.30
CA ASP A 101 24.66 -14.70 -12.25
C ASP A 101 23.48 -15.41 -11.54
N TYR A 102 22.30 -14.79 -11.62
CA TYR A 102 21.11 -15.31 -10.96
C TYR A 102 20.71 -16.71 -11.46
N PHE A 103 20.89 -17.02 -12.75
CA PHE A 103 20.51 -18.35 -13.26
C PHE A 103 21.51 -19.43 -12.91
N GLU A 104 22.80 -19.10 -12.92
CA GLU A 104 23.81 -20.01 -12.38
C GLU A 104 23.48 -20.36 -10.92
N TYR A 105 23.04 -19.37 -10.14
CA TYR A 105 22.59 -19.58 -8.77
C TYR A 105 21.39 -20.52 -8.68
N ILE A 106 20.30 -20.22 -9.39
CA ILE A 106 19.10 -21.06 -9.35
C ILE A 106 19.37 -22.48 -9.90
N ASN A 107 20.23 -22.63 -10.91
CA ASN A 107 20.57 -23.93 -11.50
C ASN A 107 21.26 -24.88 -10.50
N ARG A 108 21.87 -24.37 -9.42
CA ARG A 108 22.39 -25.23 -8.33
C ARG A 108 21.29 -25.97 -7.57
N TYR A 109 20.08 -25.42 -7.58
CA TYR A 109 18.93 -25.93 -6.83
C TYR A 109 17.86 -26.57 -7.73
N LEU A 110 17.73 -26.09 -8.98
CA LEU A 110 16.69 -26.54 -9.91
C LEU A 110 17.26 -26.79 -11.30
N ASN A 111 17.16 -28.03 -11.78
CA ASN A 111 17.52 -28.39 -13.15
C ASN A 111 16.29 -28.35 -14.06
N ILE A 112 16.04 -27.21 -14.71
CA ILE A 112 14.83 -27.02 -15.53
C ILE A 112 14.75 -27.97 -16.73
N ASN A 113 15.88 -28.48 -17.23
CA ASN A 113 15.90 -29.40 -18.35
C ASN A 113 15.29 -30.77 -18.00
N ALA A 114 15.23 -31.12 -16.72
CA ALA A 114 14.57 -32.32 -16.23
C ALA A 114 13.04 -32.13 -16.08
N VAL A 115 12.56 -30.88 -16.08
CA VAL A 115 11.15 -30.52 -15.89
C VAL A 115 10.46 -30.32 -17.24
N ILE A 116 11.11 -29.54 -18.13
CA ILE A 116 10.60 -29.18 -19.45
C ILE A 116 11.50 -29.78 -20.54
N VAL A 117 10.98 -30.83 -21.19
CA VAL A 117 11.73 -31.62 -22.18
C VAL A 117 11.89 -30.86 -23.49
N ASN A 118 10.81 -30.23 -23.98
CA ASN A 118 10.81 -29.50 -25.24
C ASN A 118 10.82 -27.99 -24.97
N ASP A 119 11.93 -27.34 -25.31
CA ASP A 119 12.04 -25.89 -25.23
C ASP A 119 11.58 -25.24 -26.54
N GLY A 120 11.01 -24.05 -26.43
CA GLY A 120 10.50 -23.30 -27.55
C GLY A 120 10.11 -21.90 -27.11
N THR A 121 10.09 -20.95 -28.05
CA THR A 121 9.64 -19.59 -27.79
C THR A 121 8.14 -19.57 -27.55
N VAL A 122 7.72 -18.76 -26.59
CA VAL A 122 6.34 -18.63 -26.14
C VAL A 122 5.92 -17.17 -26.30
N ASP A 123 4.86 -16.93 -27.08
CA ASP A 123 4.26 -15.60 -27.17
C ASP A 123 3.33 -15.37 -25.98
N PHE A 124 3.83 -14.64 -25.00
CA PHE A 124 3.13 -14.39 -23.75
C PHE A 124 1.86 -13.54 -23.91
N SER A 125 1.72 -12.78 -25.00
CA SER A 125 0.62 -11.83 -25.18
C SER A 125 -0.77 -12.47 -25.32
N ASN A 126 -0.81 -13.79 -25.59
CA ASN A 126 -2.04 -14.53 -25.90
C ASN A 126 -2.33 -15.67 -24.93
N ILE A 127 -1.70 -15.71 -23.76
CA ILE A 127 -1.78 -16.84 -22.83
C ILE A 127 -2.80 -16.56 -21.73
N GLY A 128 -3.81 -17.41 -21.63
CA GLY A 128 -4.83 -17.35 -20.57
C GLY A 128 -4.61 -18.36 -19.44
N SER A 129 -3.81 -19.40 -19.65
CA SER A 129 -3.67 -20.51 -18.69
C SER A 129 -2.37 -21.30 -18.85
N ILE A 130 -2.03 -22.11 -17.84
CA ILE A 130 -0.82 -22.92 -17.83
C ILE A 130 -0.86 -24.03 -18.89
N ASP A 131 -2.05 -24.59 -19.17
CA ASP A 131 -2.29 -25.69 -20.12
C ASP A 131 -2.07 -25.27 -21.59
N GLU A 132 -2.07 -23.96 -21.87
CA GLU A 132 -1.77 -23.42 -23.20
C GLU A 132 -0.27 -23.45 -23.52
N ILE A 133 0.59 -23.55 -22.49
CA ILE A 133 2.04 -23.65 -22.64
C ILE A 133 2.52 -25.08 -22.42
N TYR A 134 2.03 -25.72 -21.36
CA TYR A 134 2.57 -27.00 -20.86
C TYR A 134 1.55 -28.12 -21.00
N ASN A 135 2.04 -29.32 -21.31
CA ASN A 135 1.19 -30.51 -21.28
C ASN A 135 1.05 -31.06 -19.85
N ASP A 136 0.12 -32.01 -19.66
CA ASP A 136 -0.15 -32.62 -18.36
C ASP A 136 1.11 -33.19 -17.68
N GLU A 137 2.03 -33.78 -18.43
CA GLU A 137 3.27 -34.34 -17.89
C GLU A 137 4.19 -33.23 -17.37
N GLU A 138 4.39 -32.17 -18.15
CA GLU A 138 5.18 -30.99 -17.76
C GLU A 138 4.56 -30.27 -16.55
N ILE A 139 3.23 -30.14 -16.49
CA ILE A 139 2.52 -29.56 -15.34
C ILE A 139 2.71 -30.42 -14.09
N ASN A 140 2.58 -31.75 -14.21
CA ASN A 140 2.83 -32.66 -13.10
C ASN A 140 4.28 -32.60 -12.62
N ASN A 141 5.24 -32.42 -13.53
CA ASN A 141 6.65 -32.22 -13.17
C ASN A 141 6.84 -30.91 -12.39
N ILE A 142 6.22 -29.80 -12.83
CA ILE A 142 6.23 -28.51 -12.12
C ILE A 142 5.67 -28.68 -10.69
N VAL A 143 4.48 -29.29 -10.57
CA VAL A 143 3.83 -29.57 -9.27
C VAL A 143 4.76 -30.39 -8.36
N SER A 144 5.39 -31.44 -8.91
CA SER A 144 6.28 -32.33 -8.17
C SER A 144 7.52 -31.61 -7.64
N VAL A 145 8.12 -30.73 -8.44
CA VAL A 145 9.30 -29.94 -8.03
C VAL A 145 8.95 -28.99 -6.90
N VAL A 146 7.87 -28.20 -7.05
CA VAL A 146 7.42 -27.26 -6.01
C VAL A 146 7.14 -28.00 -4.69
N LYS A 147 6.39 -29.10 -4.76
CA LYS A 147 6.11 -29.97 -3.61
C LYS A 147 7.37 -30.46 -2.92
N THR A 148 8.32 -30.98 -3.71
CA THR A 148 9.53 -31.59 -3.17
C THR A 148 10.34 -30.56 -2.40
N ILE A 149 10.48 -29.34 -2.92
CA ILE A 149 11.23 -28.26 -2.26
C ILE A 149 10.55 -27.86 -0.94
N ILE A 150 9.25 -27.60 -0.96
CA ILE A 150 8.49 -27.22 0.24
C ILE A 150 8.53 -28.32 1.32
N ILE A 151 8.39 -29.59 0.93
CA ILE A 151 8.47 -30.72 1.86
C ILE A 151 9.87 -30.85 2.48
N ILE A 152 10.93 -30.64 1.69
CA ILE A 152 12.31 -30.65 2.22
C ILE A 152 12.48 -29.55 3.26
N THR A 153 12.01 -28.33 2.99
CA THR A 153 12.05 -27.21 3.95
C THR A 153 11.31 -27.56 5.23
N ALA A 154 10.06 -28.04 5.13
CA ALA A 154 9.23 -28.38 6.29
C ALA A 154 9.92 -29.43 7.19
N ASN A 155 10.55 -30.44 6.59
CA ASN A 155 11.31 -31.44 7.33
C ASN A 155 12.55 -30.87 8.03
N ILE A 156 13.28 -29.94 7.40
CA ILE A 156 14.41 -29.24 8.02
C ILE A 156 13.93 -28.41 9.22
N VAL A 157 12.85 -27.64 9.05
CA VAL A 157 12.23 -26.85 10.13
C VAL A 157 11.86 -27.74 11.30
N GLN A 158 11.17 -28.85 11.06
CA GLN A 158 10.80 -29.81 12.10
C GLN A 158 12.02 -30.41 12.82
N GLN A 159 13.10 -30.72 12.09
CA GLN A 159 14.33 -31.22 12.70
C GLN A 159 15.01 -30.18 13.60
N LEU A 160 15.00 -28.91 13.20
CA LEU A 160 15.54 -27.80 14.00
C LEU A 160 14.65 -27.49 15.22
N GLN A 161 13.34 -27.68 15.10
CA GLN A 161 12.35 -27.41 16.16
C GLN A 161 12.15 -28.56 17.15
N LYS A 162 12.89 -29.67 17.05
CA LYS A 162 12.78 -30.88 17.91
C LYS A 162 12.84 -30.66 19.43
N HIS A 163 13.03 -29.43 19.92
CA HIS A 163 12.90 -29.07 21.33
C HIS A 163 11.53 -28.49 21.75
N ILE A 164 10.58 -28.27 20.84
CA ILE A 164 9.26 -27.67 21.17
C ILE A 164 8.14 -28.40 20.42
N PHE A 165 7.61 -29.46 21.06
CA PHE A 165 6.33 -30.15 20.85
C PHE A 165 5.88 -30.67 19.45
N GLU A 166 5.06 -31.73 19.57
CA GLU A 166 4.27 -32.53 18.61
C GLU A 166 4.30 -32.19 17.12
N SER A 167 4.48 -33.25 16.33
CA SER A 167 4.41 -33.30 14.87
C SER A 167 3.41 -32.31 14.29
N LEU A 168 3.93 -31.21 13.71
CA LEU A 168 3.18 -30.42 12.74
C LEU A 168 2.71 -31.39 11.65
N PRO A 169 1.38 -31.60 11.48
CA PRO A 169 0.90 -32.42 10.39
C PRO A 169 1.30 -31.71 9.11
N ILE A 170 2.26 -32.26 8.38
CA ILE A 170 2.55 -31.84 7.01
C ILE A 170 1.29 -32.20 6.25
N ASN A 171 0.48 -31.20 5.93
CA ASN A 171 -0.75 -31.39 5.20
C ASN A 171 -0.33 -31.81 3.78
N GLU A 172 -0.30 -33.12 3.50
CA GLU A 172 0.13 -33.70 2.20
C GLU A 172 -0.72 -33.22 1.00
N ASN A 173 -1.70 -32.32 1.23
CA ASN A 173 -2.73 -31.89 0.30
C ASN A 173 -2.68 -30.43 -0.17
N GLU A 174 -1.72 -29.57 0.22
CA GLU A 174 -1.82 -28.14 -0.13
C GLU A 174 -1.39 -27.82 -1.57
N ILE A 175 -0.23 -28.26 -2.04
CA ILE A 175 0.16 -28.02 -3.44
C ILE A 175 -0.50 -29.07 -4.34
N ASN A 176 -1.17 -28.66 -5.41
CA ASN A 176 -1.71 -29.56 -6.44
C ASN A 176 -1.85 -28.79 -7.76
N SER A 177 -2.29 -29.45 -8.84
CA SER A 177 -2.42 -28.80 -10.14
C SER A 177 -3.34 -27.56 -10.09
N ALA A 178 -4.43 -27.59 -9.31
CA ALA A 178 -5.32 -26.44 -9.20
C ALA A 178 -4.65 -25.23 -8.51
N VAL A 179 -3.89 -25.47 -7.43
CA VAL A 179 -3.12 -24.42 -6.73
C VAL A 179 -2.02 -23.86 -7.64
N ILE A 180 -1.32 -24.72 -8.37
CA ILE A 180 -0.34 -24.28 -9.37
C ILE A 180 -1.01 -23.43 -10.45
N SER A 181 -2.19 -23.81 -10.94
CA SER A 181 -2.93 -23.02 -11.92
C SER A 181 -3.37 -21.65 -11.38
N GLU A 182 -3.78 -21.56 -10.11
CA GLU A 182 -4.11 -20.29 -9.46
C GLU A 182 -2.89 -19.37 -9.36
N HIS A 183 -1.76 -19.89 -8.88
CA HIS A 183 -0.50 -19.15 -8.85
C HIS A 183 -0.05 -18.72 -10.23
N PHE A 184 -0.30 -19.54 -11.25
CA PHE A 184 0.02 -19.19 -12.62
C PHE A 184 -0.78 -17.96 -13.08
N GLN A 185 -2.05 -17.84 -12.70
CA GLN A 185 -2.84 -16.64 -12.99
C GLN A 185 -2.25 -15.38 -12.34
N ASN A 186 -1.86 -15.47 -11.07
CA ASN A 186 -1.21 -14.35 -10.38
C ASN A 186 0.14 -13.98 -11.04
N TYR A 187 0.91 -14.99 -11.44
CA TYR A 187 2.14 -14.81 -12.20
C TYR A 187 1.90 -14.15 -13.56
N LEU A 188 0.84 -14.52 -14.30
CA LEU A 188 0.45 -13.87 -15.54
C LEU A 188 0.16 -12.37 -15.32
N LEU A 189 -0.56 -12.01 -14.26
CA LEU A 189 -0.84 -10.61 -13.91
C LEU A 189 0.45 -9.81 -13.65
N LEU A 190 1.41 -10.39 -12.94
CA LEU A 190 2.70 -9.75 -12.68
C LEU A 190 3.54 -9.60 -13.96
N ARG A 191 3.53 -10.62 -14.83
CA ARG A 191 4.21 -10.57 -16.13
C ARG A 191 3.61 -9.56 -17.09
N ILE A 192 2.30 -9.30 -17.03
CA ILE A 192 1.66 -8.23 -17.83
C ILE A 192 2.21 -6.85 -17.43
N ILE A 193 2.47 -6.62 -16.14
CA ILE A 193 3.05 -5.37 -15.65
C ILE A 193 4.47 -5.17 -16.22
N SER A 194 5.25 -6.24 -16.36
CA SER A 194 6.62 -6.20 -16.85
C SER A 194 6.99 -7.49 -17.61
N PRO A 195 6.81 -7.54 -18.94
CA PRO A 195 6.89 -8.79 -19.72
C PRO A 195 8.32 -9.25 -20.03
N ASN A 196 9.32 -8.40 -19.82
CA ASN A 196 10.72 -8.71 -20.15
C ASN A 196 11.59 -8.98 -18.92
N ILE A 197 10.98 -9.10 -17.74
CA ILE A 197 11.69 -9.35 -16.49
C ILE A 197 11.28 -10.66 -15.84
N TYR A 198 12.23 -11.27 -15.11
CA TYR A 198 11.98 -12.47 -14.31
C TYR A 198 11.37 -12.06 -12.99
N ILE A 199 10.12 -12.45 -12.76
CA ILE A 199 9.37 -12.14 -11.54
C ILE A 199 10.08 -12.75 -10.33
N SER A 200 10.64 -13.96 -10.46
CA SER A 200 11.36 -14.66 -9.40
C SER A 200 12.59 -13.93 -8.88
N TYR A 201 13.29 -13.17 -9.74
CA TYR A 201 14.44 -12.36 -9.33
C TYR A 201 14.00 -11.28 -8.34
N TYR A 202 12.92 -10.57 -8.69
CA TYR A 202 12.35 -9.52 -7.83
C TYR A 202 11.67 -10.10 -6.60
N ALA A 203 11.03 -11.26 -6.69
CA ALA A 203 10.51 -11.98 -5.54
C ALA A 203 11.64 -12.33 -4.55
N SER A 204 12.78 -12.83 -5.04
CA SER A 204 13.97 -13.14 -4.23
C SER A 204 14.61 -11.87 -3.62
N LEU A 205 14.55 -10.74 -4.34
CA LEU A 205 15.01 -9.44 -3.83
C LEU A 205 14.11 -8.96 -2.68
N VAL A 206 12.79 -8.97 -2.86
CA VAL A 206 11.80 -8.59 -1.83
C VAL A 206 11.93 -9.51 -0.62
N PHE A 207 12.06 -10.82 -0.84
CA PHE A 207 12.33 -11.80 0.22
C PHE A 207 13.58 -11.46 1.04
N SER A 208 14.70 -11.18 0.36
CA SER A 208 15.94 -10.79 1.04
C SER A 208 15.78 -9.49 1.83
N LEU A 209 15.06 -8.50 1.28
CA LEU A 209 14.78 -7.25 1.97
C LEU A 209 13.93 -7.49 3.21
N GLU A 210 12.85 -8.27 3.10
CA GLU A 210 11.99 -8.65 4.22
C GLU A 210 12.80 -9.25 5.39
N LYS A 211 13.65 -10.26 5.09
CA LYS A 211 14.46 -10.92 6.12
C LYS A 211 15.37 -9.91 6.84
N ARG A 212 16.02 -9.01 6.10
CA ARG A 212 16.90 -7.98 6.68
C ARG A 212 16.11 -6.89 7.42
N ALA A 213 14.95 -6.50 6.89
CA ALA A 213 14.14 -5.38 7.36
C ALA A 213 13.36 -5.70 8.65
N SER A 214 12.99 -6.96 8.88
CA SER A 214 12.19 -7.39 10.04
C SER A 214 12.70 -6.88 11.40
N ASN A 215 14.02 -6.92 11.61
CA ASN A 215 14.67 -6.45 12.83
C ASN A 215 14.61 -4.91 12.96
N PHE A 216 14.86 -4.17 11.86
CA PHE A 216 14.76 -2.71 11.84
C PHE A 216 13.34 -2.23 12.14
N LEU A 217 12.33 -2.89 11.57
CA LEU A 217 10.91 -2.57 11.83
C LEU A 217 10.56 -2.81 13.30
N SER A 218 10.97 -3.95 13.85
CA SER A 218 10.75 -4.30 15.26
C SER A 218 11.38 -3.28 16.21
N ARG A 219 12.62 -2.86 15.93
CA ARG A 219 13.31 -1.79 16.67
C ARG A 219 12.53 -0.48 16.61
N PHE A 220 12.14 -0.06 15.41
CA PHE A 220 11.40 1.18 15.18
C PHE A 220 10.07 1.22 15.96
N ILE A 221 9.27 0.15 15.90
CA ILE A 221 8.02 0.02 16.66
C ILE A 221 8.26 0.22 18.16
N ARG A 222 9.29 -0.45 18.71
CA ARG A 222 9.61 -0.37 20.13
C ARG A 222 10.09 1.03 20.54
N GLU A 223 10.89 1.69 19.70
CA GLU A 223 11.34 3.06 19.93
C GLU A 223 10.17 4.05 19.94
N VAL A 224 9.27 3.96 18.97
CA VAL A 224 8.06 4.80 18.90
C VAL A 224 7.16 4.57 20.10
N ASN A 225 6.90 3.32 20.49
CA ASN A 225 6.14 2.99 21.70
C ASN A 225 6.80 3.57 22.95
N GLY A 226 8.10 3.31 23.16
CA GLY A 226 8.83 3.80 24.34
C GLY A 226 8.84 5.32 24.46
N VAL A 227 8.99 6.05 23.34
CA VAL A 227 8.96 7.52 23.33
C VAL A 227 7.55 8.06 23.56
N SER A 228 6.54 7.48 22.90
CA SER A 228 5.15 7.93 23.00
C SER A 228 4.53 7.69 24.38
N GLU A 229 4.96 6.64 25.08
CA GLU A 229 4.55 6.31 26.45
C GLU A 229 5.41 7.00 27.53
N SER A 230 6.55 7.61 27.15
CA SER A 230 7.44 8.26 28.09
C SER A 230 6.80 9.46 28.77
N VAL A 231 6.64 9.36 30.09
CA VAL A 231 6.14 10.45 30.96
C VAL A 231 7.07 11.68 30.90
N LEU A 232 8.37 11.47 30.70
CA LEU A 232 9.34 12.56 30.60
C LEU A 232 9.17 13.33 29.30
N ILE A 233 9.05 12.64 28.16
CA ILE A 233 8.91 13.29 26.85
C ILE A 233 7.54 13.97 26.76
N ASN A 234 6.48 13.34 27.26
CA ASN A 234 5.15 13.94 27.35
C ASN A 234 5.10 15.25 28.16
N LYS A 235 6.04 15.48 29.09
CA LYS A 235 6.16 16.76 29.81
C LYS A 235 6.72 17.91 28.95
N TYR A 236 7.49 17.61 27.90
CA TYR A 236 8.18 18.61 27.06
C TYR A 236 7.62 18.68 25.62
N SER A 237 7.02 17.61 25.11
CA SER A 237 6.33 17.55 23.82
C SER A 237 5.13 16.60 23.89
N SER A 238 3.98 16.95 23.31
CA SER A 238 2.86 16.00 23.26
C SER A 238 3.17 14.80 22.35
N ARG A 239 2.71 13.61 22.74
CA ARG A 239 2.72 12.40 21.88
C ARG A 239 2.32 12.70 20.44
N GLU A 240 1.26 13.50 20.26
CA GLU A 240 0.77 13.92 18.95
C GLU A 240 1.82 14.64 18.11
N LYS A 241 2.51 15.63 18.69
CA LYS A 241 3.56 16.39 17.98
C LYS A 241 4.76 15.52 17.62
N TYR A 242 5.11 14.56 18.48
CA TYR A 242 6.16 13.59 18.18
C TYR A 242 5.78 12.71 16.98
N LEU A 243 4.56 12.16 16.98
CA LEU A 243 4.06 11.34 15.89
C LEU A 243 3.95 12.14 14.58
N ASP A 244 3.40 13.36 14.63
CA ASP A 244 3.30 14.24 13.46
C ASP A 244 4.69 14.56 12.87
N TYR A 245 5.70 14.79 13.72
CA TYR A 245 7.09 14.96 13.28
C TYR A 245 7.63 13.70 12.60
N GLN A 246 7.45 12.53 13.22
CA GLN A 246 7.93 11.26 12.66
C GLN A 246 7.25 10.91 11.34
N ILE A 247 5.95 11.23 11.19
CA ILE A 247 5.22 11.05 9.94
C ILE A 247 5.85 11.91 8.85
N ASN A 248 6.02 13.21 9.08
CA ASN A 248 6.61 14.13 8.09
C ASN A 248 8.03 13.70 7.66
N GLU A 249 8.86 13.28 8.61
CA GLU A 249 10.22 12.81 8.30
C GLU A 249 10.20 11.53 7.44
N ASN A 250 9.35 10.56 7.79
CA ASN A 250 9.27 9.31 7.01
C ASN A 250 8.58 9.52 5.66
N GLU A 251 7.64 10.47 5.50
CA GLU A 251 7.06 10.82 4.21
C GLU A 251 8.11 11.39 3.26
N LYS A 252 8.97 12.28 3.76
CA LYS A 252 10.08 12.84 3.00
C LYS A 252 11.06 11.75 2.56
N LEU A 253 11.46 10.87 3.48
CA LEU A 253 12.38 9.78 3.20
C LEU A 253 11.79 8.73 2.24
N LEU A 254 10.49 8.44 2.36
CA LEU A 254 9.77 7.61 1.40
C LEU A 254 9.87 8.21 0.00
N PHE A 255 9.57 9.50 -0.16
CA PHE A 255 9.65 10.16 -1.45
C PHE A 255 11.09 10.16 -2.02
N GLU A 256 12.09 10.37 -1.17
CA GLU A 256 13.50 10.38 -1.56
C GLU A 256 14.01 9.02 -2.07
N HIS A 257 13.56 7.91 -1.45
CA HIS A 257 14.14 6.58 -1.68
C HIS A 257 13.22 5.57 -2.40
N SER A 258 11.91 5.83 -2.50
CA SER A 258 10.92 4.89 -3.07
C SER A 258 11.22 4.40 -4.49
N PHE A 259 11.88 5.22 -5.32
CA PHE A 259 12.27 4.84 -6.67
C PHE A 259 13.55 3.99 -6.73
N GLN A 260 14.36 3.99 -5.67
CA GLN A 260 15.63 3.27 -5.61
C GLN A 260 15.51 1.93 -4.88
N THR A 261 14.60 1.85 -3.91
CA THR A 261 14.42 0.67 -3.07
C THR A 261 12.95 0.24 -3.03
N PRO A 262 12.63 -1.05 -3.27
CA PRO A 262 11.30 -1.60 -3.09
C PRO A 262 10.75 -1.21 -1.72
N GLN A 263 9.52 -0.72 -1.68
CA GLN A 263 8.85 -0.50 -0.42
C GLN A 263 8.16 -1.80 -0.03
N LEU A 264 8.54 -2.32 1.14
CA LEU A 264 7.87 -3.45 1.75
C LEU A 264 6.49 -2.99 2.23
N ASP A 265 5.51 -3.86 2.03
CA ASP A 265 4.13 -3.63 2.40
C ASP A 265 3.62 -4.74 3.34
N GLY A 266 2.51 -4.48 4.03
CA GLY A 266 1.90 -5.43 4.95
C GLY A 266 0.99 -4.79 5.99
N SER A 267 0.85 -5.44 7.13
CA SER A 267 -0.18 -5.16 8.13
C SER A 267 0.34 -5.23 9.57
N PHE A 268 -0.34 -4.54 10.48
CA PHE A 268 -0.07 -4.57 11.91
C PHE A 268 -1.27 -5.15 12.66
N PHE A 269 -1.02 -6.02 13.63
CA PHE A 269 -2.05 -6.64 14.45
C PHE A 269 -1.72 -6.49 15.94
N SER A 270 -2.75 -6.37 16.78
CA SER A 270 -2.58 -6.37 18.24
C SER A 270 -3.11 -7.68 18.80
N TYR A 271 -2.25 -8.47 19.45
CA TYR A 271 -2.72 -9.62 20.24
C TYR A 271 -3.16 -9.14 21.63
N THR A 272 -4.38 -9.52 22.02
CA THR A 272 -5.02 -9.14 23.30
C THR A 272 -5.26 -10.32 24.22
N GLU A 273 -4.44 -11.38 24.15
CA GLU A 273 -4.58 -12.50 25.08
C GLU A 273 -3.60 -12.44 26.25
N SER A 274 -4.21 -12.23 27.43
CA SER A 274 -3.65 -12.18 28.78
C SER A 274 -2.88 -10.91 29.16
N SER A 275 -3.41 -10.24 30.17
CA SER A 275 -2.89 -9.05 30.83
C SER A 275 -1.40 -9.21 31.15
N ILE A 276 -0.54 -8.48 30.42
CA ILE A 276 0.56 -7.64 30.96
C ILE A 276 1.25 -6.86 29.81
N ILE A 277 1.19 -7.28 28.53
CA ILE A 277 1.74 -6.49 27.40
C ILE A 277 0.92 -6.72 26.12
N SER A 278 0.36 -5.68 25.51
CA SER A 278 -0.12 -5.76 24.12
C SER A 278 1.10 -5.80 23.20
N LEU A 279 1.46 -6.98 22.70
CA LEU A 279 2.49 -7.11 21.67
C LEU A 279 1.83 -6.80 20.33
N GLN A 280 2.26 -5.69 19.72
CA GLN A 280 1.90 -5.38 18.35
C GLN A 280 2.80 -6.23 17.43
N SER A 281 2.18 -7.12 16.66
CA SER A 281 2.87 -7.89 15.63
C SER A 281 2.73 -7.18 14.29
N SER A 282 3.68 -7.44 13.40
CA SER A 282 3.66 -6.97 12.02
C SER A 282 3.81 -8.17 11.09
N PHE A 283 3.11 -8.12 9.95
CA PHE A 283 3.25 -9.04 8.85
C PHE A 283 3.70 -8.25 7.62
N ILE A 284 4.71 -8.74 6.90
CA ILE A 284 5.12 -8.18 5.61
C ILE A 284 4.57 -9.10 4.53
N SER A 285 3.82 -8.55 3.57
CA SER A 285 3.25 -9.27 2.45
C SER A 285 4.21 -9.23 1.27
N LEU A 286 4.79 -10.39 0.93
CA LEU A 286 5.72 -10.52 -0.20
C LEU A 286 4.99 -10.22 -1.53
N GLU A 287 3.76 -10.72 -1.69
CA GLU A 287 2.93 -10.52 -2.88
C GLU A 287 2.64 -9.03 -3.12
N GLU A 288 2.14 -8.31 -2.11
CA GLU A 288 1.82 -6.88 -2.23
C GLU A 288 3.08 -6.05 -2.50
N SER A 289 4.16 -6.34 -1.78
CA SER A 289 5.46 -5.68 -1.96
C SER A 289 5.98 -5.85 -3.39
N LEU A 290 5.94 -7.08 -3.91
CA LEU A 290 6.36 -7.41 -5.27
C LEU A 290 5.51 -6.67 -6.31
N LYS A 291 4.19 -6.76 -6.19
CA LYS A 291 3.25 -6.10 -7.10
C LYS A 291 3.46 -4.59 -7.13
N ASN A 292 3.57 -3.96 -5.96
CA ASN A 292 3.80 -2.52 -5.86
C ASN A 292 5.14 -2.13 -6.48
N TYR A 293 6.20 -2.89 -6.23
CA TYR A 293 7.51 -2.60 -6.78
C TYR A 293 7.55 -2.74 -8.30
N LEU A 294 6.96 -3.79 -8.87
CA LEU A 294 6.90 -3.97 -10.32
C LEU A 294 6.11 -2.84 -11.00
N ASN A 295 5.03 -2.36 -10.38
CA ASN A 295 4.28 -1.20 -10.88
C ASN A 295 5.11 0.10 -10.85
N ILE A 296 5.90 0.32 -9.81
CA ILE A 296 6.81 1.48 -9.74
C ILE A 296 7.86 1.36 -10.85
N LEU A 297 8.45 0.18 -11.01
CA LEU A 297 9.47 -0.05 -12.03
C LEU A 297 8.92 0.12 -13.44
N SER A 298 7.73 -0.39 -13.75
CA SER A 298 7.09 -0.25 -15.06
C SER A 298 6.72 1.19 -15.39
N ALA A 299 6.37 1.99 -14.36
CA ALA A 299 6.14 3.43 -14.50
C ALA A 299 7.44 4.25 -14.58
N SER A 300 8.58 3.67 -14.20
CA SER A 300 9.88 4.34 -14.18
C SER A 300 10.63 4.24 -15.51
N GLU A 301 11.52 5.19 -15.79
CA GLU A 301 12.42 5.08 -16.95
C GLU A 301 13.50 4.00 -16.79
N LEU A 302 13.61 3.37 -15.61
CA LEU A 302 14.67 2.42 -15.26
C LEU A 302 14.56 1.11 -16.06
N LEU A 303 13.33 0.63 -16.31
CA LEU A 303 13.08 -0.60 -17.08
C LEU A 303 12.95 -0.38 -18.59
N ARG A 304 12.85 0.87 -19.08
CA ARG A 304 12.69 1.17 -20.51
C ARG A 304 13.78 0.49 -21.37
N PHE A 305 14.99 0.31 -20.86
CA PHE A 305 16.05 -0.36 -21.59
C PHE A 305 15.83 -1.88 -21.73
N ALA A 306 15.41 -2.55 -20.65
CA ALA A 306 15.11 -3.99 -20.68
C ALA A 306 13.93 -4.28 -21.61
N ASP A 307 12.92 -3.41 -21.60
CA ASP A 307 11.76 -3.54 -22.49
C ASP A 307 12.09 -3.31 -23.97
N LEU A 308 13.00 -2.38 -24.27
CA LEU A 308 13.39 -2.08 -25.65
C LEU A 308 14.35 -3.12 -26.24
N THR A 309 15.17 -3.77 -25.42
CA THR A 309 16.24 -4.66 -25.88
C THR A 309 15.93 -6.14 -25.68
N GLY A 310 14.95 -6.48 -24.84
CA GLY A 310 14.72 -7.85 -24.37
C GLY A 310 15.85 -8.40 -23.51
N VAL A 311 16.87 -7.57 -23.20
CA VAL A 311 18.01 -7.94 -22.36
C VAL A 311 17.67 -7.53 -20.93
N ASN A 312 17.35 -8.51 -20.11
CA ASN A 312 17.18 -8.28 -18.70
C ASN A 312 18.54 -8.00 -18.05
N LEU A 313 18.70 -6.81 -17.48
CA LEU A 313 19.90 -6.44 -16.73
C LEU A 313 19.70 -6.88 -15.27
N TYR A 314 20.11 -8.09 -14.93
CA TYR A 314 20.32 -8.46 -13.52
C TYR A 314 21.58 -7.77 -13.04
N GLN A 315 21.41 -6.56 -12.49
CA GLN A 315 22.49 -5.96 -11.72
C GLN A 315 22.26 -6.31 -10.26
N TYR A 316 23.27 -6.93 -9.66
CA TYR A 316 23.35 -6.99 -8.21
C TYR A 316 23.46 -5.55 -7.69
N LEU A 317 22.35 -5.06 -7.15
CA LEU A 317 22.26 -3.81 -6.41
C LEU A 317 21.92 -4.21 -4.98
N GLU A 318 22.90 -4.09 -4.07
CA GLU A 318 22.60 -4.23 -2.64
C GLU A 318 21.70 -3.06 -2.24
N LEU A 319 20.42 -3.34 -2.02
CA LEU A 319 19.44 -2.34 -1.62
C LEU A 319 19.40 -2.21 -0.10
N ASN A 320 19.17 -0.98 0.37
CA ASN A 320 19.11 -0.68 1.78
C ASN A 320 17.79 -1.14 2.39
N ALA A 321 17.84 -2.14 3.29
CA ALA A 321 16.67 -2.71 3.96
C ALA A 321 15.95 -1.75 4.93
N GLU A 322 16.63 -0.70 5.41
CA GLU A 322 15.96 0.33 6.21
C GLU A 322 15.16 1.30 5.32
N HIS A 323 15.65 1.57 4.11
CA HIS A 323 14.95 2.44 3.15
C HIS A 323 13.71 1.78 2.54
N SER A 324 13.66 0.44 2.52
CA SER A 324 12.48 -0.31 2.10
C SER A 324 11.33 -0.28 3.11
N LEU A 325 11.53 0.29 4.30
CA LEU A 325 10.55 0.28 5.37
C LEU A 325 9.75 1.57 5.52
N TYR A 326 10.03 2.65 4.76
CA TYR A 326 9.38 3.93 5.01
C TYR A 326 7.86 3.86 4.87
N GLY A 327 7.35 3.11 3.87
CA GLY A 327 5.91 2.85 3.73
C GLY A 327 5.30 2.15 4.97
N MET A 328 5.90 1.05 5.43
CA MET A 328 5.47 0.34 6.64
C MET A 328 5.58 1.20 7.91
N LYS A 329 6.66 1.98 8.06
CA LYS A 329 6.85 2.92 9.17
C LYS A 329 5.72 3.96 9.20
N LEU A 330 5.34 4.50 8.04
CA LEU A 330 4.21 5.45 7.93
C LEU A 330 2.89 4.80 8.27
N LYS A 331 2.59 3.59 7.75
CA LYS A 331 1.38 2.84 8.12
C LYS A 331 1.27 2.66 9.64
N TYR A 332 2.37 2.27 10.28
CA TYR A 332 2.42 2.12 11.73
C TYR A 332 2.23 3.45 12.49
N LEU A 333 2.94 4.51 12.08
CA LEU A 333 2.83 5.83 12.72
C LEU A 333 1.41 6.41 12.59
N ASN A 334 0.79 6.25 11.41
CA ASN A 334 -0.58 6.68 11.15
C ASN A 334 -1.57 5.89 12.02
N LEU A 335 -1.39 4.58 12.16
CA LEU A 335 -2.17 3.76 13.09
C LEU A 335 -2.02 4.27 14.54
N GLN A 336 -0.80 4.57 14.98
CA GLN A 336 -0.54 5.11 16.34
C GLN A 336 -1.10 6.52 16.56
N ARG A 337 -1.19 7.33 15.51
CA ARG A 337 -1.65 8.73 15.56
C ARG A 337 -3.17 8.85 15.48
N TYR A 338 -3.80 8.06 14.62
CA TYR A 338 -5.20 8.22 14.22
C TYR A 338 -6.08 7.01 14.60
N GLY A 339 -5.49 5.90 15.04
CA GLY A 339 -6.17 4.64 15.37
C GLY A 339 -6.68 3.90 14.13
N ASP A 340 -7.58 2.93 14.33
CA ASP A 340 -8.16 2.09 13.26
C ASP A 340 -8.95 2.88 12.18
N LYS A 341 -9.10 4.20 12.35
CA LYS A 341 -9.69 5.07 11.34
C LYS A 341 -8.89 5.12 10.03
N VAL A 342 -7.62 4.69 10.03
CA VAL A 342 -6.72 4.68 8.84
C VAL A 342 -6.93 3.43 7.98
N HIS A 343 -7.07 2.24 8.57
CA HIS A 343 -7.34 1.00 7.81
C HIS A 343 -8.72 1.02 7.12
N LEU A 344 -9.69 1.73 7.71
CA LEU A 344 -10.97 2.02 7.07
C LEU A 344 -10.88 3.03 5.93
N GLN A 345 -9.76 3.75 5.78
CA GLN A 345 -9.55 4.72 4.69
C GLN A 345 -8.76 4.11 3.52
N GLU A 346 -7.78 3.24 3.76
CA GLU A 346 -7.04 2.56 2.67
C GLU A 346 -7.96 1.72 1.77
N ASN A 347 -8.94 1.01 2.36
CA ASN A 347 -9.98 0.29 1.60
C ASN A 347 -11.05 1.20 0.99
N LYS A 348 -11.20 2.46 1.47
CA LYS A 348 -12.11 3.44 0.88
C LYS A 348 -11.56 4.12 -0.37
N PHE A 349 -10.24 4.08 -0.59
CA PHE A 349 -9.67 4.64 -1.82
C PHE A 349 -10.08 3.86 -3.10
N LEU A 350 -10.60 2.63 -2.95
CA LEU A 350 -11.06 1.80 -4.07
C LEU A 350 -12.58 1.67 -4.20
N GLU A 351 -13.35 2.03 -3.17
CA GLU A 351 -14.80 2.17 -3.31
C GLU A 351 -15.17 3.61 -3.63
N ASN A 352 -16.03 3.80 -4.63
CA ASN A 352 -16.41 5.10 -5.16
C ASN A 352 -17.14 5.93 -4.08
N ASP A 353 -16.41 6.64 -3.21
CA ASP A 353 -16.93 7.43 -2.07
C ASP A 353 -18.08 8.37 -2.48
N LEU A 354 -18.09 8.81 -3.74
CA LEU A 354 -19.17 9.62 -4.32
C LEU A 354 -20.45 8.81 -4.56
N ASP A 355 -20.36 7.54 -4.97
CA ASP A 355 -21.53 6.65 -5.11
C ASP A 355 -22.12 6.30 -3.74
N ILE A 356 -21.29 6.21 -2.69
CA ILE A 356 -21.75 6.07 -1.30
C ILE A 356 -22.48 7.35 -0.87
N LEU A 357 -21.91 8.53 -1.12
CA LEU A 357 -22.57 9.81 -0.85
C LEU A 357 -23.90 9.94 -1.60
N MET A 358 -23.96 9.50 -2.86
CA MET A 358 -25.20 9.46 -3.63
C MET A 358 -26.27 8.57 -2.99
N LYS A 359 -25.88 7.41 -2.43
CA LYS A 359 -26.79 6.53 -1.68
C LYS A 359 -27.24 7.16 -0.37
N GLU A 360 -26.33 7.76 0.39
CA GLU A 360 -26.65 8.45 1.66
C GLU A 360 -27.56 9.67 1.45
N LYS A 361 -27.43 10.33 0.29
CA LYS A 361 -28.22 11.50 -0.12
C LYS A 361 -29.25 11.15 -1.19
N SER A 362 -29.76 9.92 -1.19
CA SER A 362 -30.71 9.42 -2.21
C SER A 362 -31.90 10.36 -2.42
N VAL A 363 -32.50 10.89 -1.35
CA VAL A 363 -33.63 11.84 -1.44
C VAL A 363 -33.28 13.11 -2.22
N PHE A 364 -32.04 13.60 -2.08
CA PHE A 364 -31.55 14.77 -2.81
C PHE A 364 -31.18 14.41 -4.26
N VAL A 365 -30.60 13.22 -4.48
CA VAL A 365 -30.32 12.68 -5.82
C VAL A 365 -31.63 12.52 -6.61
N ASP A 366 -32.64 11.91 -6.01
CA ASP A 366 -33.97 11.70 -6.61
C ASP A 366 -34.62 13.06 -6.96
N TYR A 367 -34.48 14.05 -6.08
CA TYR A 367 -34.97 15.40 -6.34
C TYR A 367 -34.30 16.05 -7.57
N LEU A 368 -32.98 15.92 -7.72
CA LEU A 368 -32.27 16.43 -8.89
C LEU A 368 -32.62 15.64 -10.17
N GLN A 369 -32.84 14.34 -10.07
CA GLN A 369 -33.32 13.53 -11.20
C GLN A 369 -34.71 13.97 -11.66
N LEU A 370 -35.60 14.34 -10.74
CA LEU A 370 -36.92 14.92 -11.07
C LEU A 370 -36.79 16.27 -11.80
N LYS A 371 -35.70 17.01 -11.57
CA LYS A 371 -35.34 18.22 -12.34
C LYS A 371 -34.58 17.91 -13.64
N SER A 372 -34.58 16.64 -14.09
CA SER A 372 -33.97 16.16 -15.33
C SER A 372 -32.43 16.27 -15.39
N PHE A 373 -31.76 16.29 -14.24
CA PHE A 373 -30.31 16.08 -14.17
C PHE A 373 -29.97 14.59 -14.24
N ASP A 374 -28.98 14.25 -15.07
CA ASP A 374 -28.46 12.88 -15.16
C ASP A 374 -27.43 12.61 -14.05
N ASN A 375 -27.07 11.34 -13.88
CA ASN A 375 -26.16 10.93 -12.81
C ASN A 375 -24.77 11.58 -12.93
N SER A 376 -24.28 11.84 -14.14
CA SER A 376 -23.02 12.56 -14.36
C SER A 376 -23.11 14.00 -13.86
N THR A 377 -24.20 14.73 -14.18
CA THR A 377 -24.41 16.09 -13.68
C THR A 377 -24.61 16.11 -12.18
N ILE A 378 -25.35 15.15 -11.62
CA ILE A 378 -25.56 15.03 -10.16
C ILE A 378 -24.24 14.79 -9.43
N LYS A 379 -23.34 13.97 -9.99
CA LYS A 379 -21.98 13.76 -9.46
C LYS A 379 -21.17 15.06 -9.42
N ILE A 380 -21.25 15.88 -10.47
CA ILE A 380 -20.60 17.20 -10.50
C ILE A 380 -21.21 18.13 -9.45
N ILE A 381 -22.53 18.13 -9.29
CA ILE A 381 -23.22 18.96 -8.28
C ILE A 381 -22.80 18.57 -6.88
N LEU A 382 -22.80 17.27 -6.56
CA LEU A 382 -22.37 16.76 -5.26
C LEU A 382 -20.88 17.02 -5.00
N ASN A 383 -20.03 16.93 -6.03
CA ASN A 383 -18.61 17.26 -5.92
C ASN A 383 -18.40 18.76 -5.62
N ALA A 384 -19.12 19.65 -6.32
CA ALA A 384 -19.07 21.09 -6.07
C ALA A 384 -19.61 21.46 -4.68
N LEU A 385 -20.68 20.78 -4.24
CA LEU A 385 -21.18 20.83 -2.87
C LEU A 385 -20.28 20.08 -1.88
N SER A 386 -19.17 19.45 -2.27
CA SER A 386 -18.23 18.78 -1.35
C SER A 386 -16.85 19.42 -1.44
N GLU A 387 -16.78 20.71 -1.75
CA GLU A 387 -15.51 21.45 -1.91
C GLU A 387 -14.57 20.84 -2.94
N ASN A 388 -15.12 20.24 -4.00
CA ASN A 388 -14.36 19.56 -5.04
C ASN A 388 -13.52 18.37 -4.54
N LYS A 389 -13.84 17.81 -3.37
CA LYS A 389 -13.14 16.68 -2.73
C LYS A 389 -12.93 15.47 -3.67
N TYR A 390 -13.83 15.25 -4.63
CA TYR A 390 -13.80 14.11 -5.53
C TYR A 390 -13.18 14.42 -6.90
N SER A 391 -12.54 15.59 -7.06
CA SER A 391 -11.97 15.98 -8.36
C SER A 391 -10.74 15.16 -8.76
N SER A 392 -9.99 14.64 -7.77
CA SER A 392 -8.92 13.66 -7.98
C SER A 392 -9.43 12.34 -8.59
N ASN A 393 -10.73 12.06 -8.47
CA ASN A 393 -11.37 10.83 -8.96
C ASN A 393 -11.95 11.02 -10.38
N GLY A 394 -11.51 12.05 -11.10
CA GLY A 394 -11.95 12.34 -12.48
C GLY A 394 -13.33 13.01 -12.58
N VAL A 395 -13.96 13.38 -11.46
CA VAL A 395 -15.22 14.13 -11.45
C VAL A 395 -14.91 15.62 -11.63
N LYS A 396 -15.58 16.29 -12.57
CA LYS A 396 -15.34 17.72 -12.79
C LYS A 396 -15.65 18.54 -11.53
N GLY A 397 -14.72 19.40 -11.13
CA GLY A 397 -14.88 20.34 -10.03
C GLY A 397 -15.35 21.72 -10.51
N ILE A 398 -15.81 22.55 -9.58
CA ILE A 398 -16.22 23.95 -9.83
C ILE A 398 -15.49 24.85 -8.84
N GLU A 399 -14.63 25.73 -9.34
CA GLU A 399 -13.98 26.73 -8.49
C GLU A 399 -14.87 27.96 -8.31
N PHE A 400 -15.32 28.18 -7.08
CA PHE A 400 -16.09 29.37 -6.74
C PHE A 400 -15.13 30.54 -6.45
N LYS A 401 -14.95 31.43 -7.42
CA LYS A 401 -14.09 32.63 -7.31
C LYS A 401 -14.48 33.56 -6.17
N ASN A 402 -15.74 33.52 -5.73
CA ASN A 402 -16.26 34.26 -4.57
C ASN A 402 -17.59 33.64 -4.09
N ASP A 403 -18.05 34.10 -2.93
CA ASP A 403 -19.26 33.57 -2.28
C ASP A 403 -20.53 33.74 -3.13
N ILE A 404 -20.62 34.82 -3.93
CA ILE A 404 -21.78 35.05 -4.79
C ILE A 404 -21.88 33.99 -5.92
N TYR A 405 -20.77 33.40 -6.36
CA TYR A 405 -20.79 32.30 -7.34
C TYR A 405 -21.34 31.01 -6.73
N PHE A 406 -20.98 30.70 -5.48
CA PHE A 406 -21.57 29.57 -4.76
C PHE A 406 -23.08 29.78 -4.51
N PHE A 407 -23.48 31.00 -4.14
CA PHE A 407 -24.91 31.33 -4.01
C PHE A 407 -25.68 31.10 -5.31
N ARG A 408 -25.16 31.58 -6.45
CA ARG A 408 -25.75 31.38 -7.77
C ARG A 408 -25.80 29.91 -8.14
N PHE A 409 -24.75 29.16 -7.85
CA PHE A 409 -24.72 27.72 -8.03
C PHE A 409 -25.87 27.05 -7.27
N CYS A 410 -26.05 27.36 -5.98
CA CYS A 410 -27.16 26.82 -5.20
C CYS A 410 -28.54 27.19 -5.77
N TYR A 411 -28.69 28.39 -6.36
CA TYR A 411 -29.93 28.79 -7.01
C TYR A 411 -30.19 28.02 -8.31
N PHE A 412 -29.24 28.06 -9.25
CA PHE A 412 -29.40 27.49 -10.59
C PHE A 412 -29.59 25.97 -10.57
N PHE A 413 -29.03 25.29 -9.58
CA PHE A 413 -29.13 23.84 -9.40
C PHE A 413 -30.22 23.40 -8.40
N TYR A 414 -31.21 24.27 -8.12
CA TYR A 414 -32.37 23.94 -7.26
C TYR A 414 -32.01 23.50 -5.84
N ILE A 415 -30.83 23.85 -5.33
CA ILE A 415 -30.38 23.45 -3.98
C ILE A 415 -31.25 24.10 -2.92
N PHE A 416 -31.51 25.40 -3.05
CA PHE A 416 -32.42 26.10 -2.13
C PHE A 416 -33.84 25.53 -2.19
N ASP A 417 -34.32 25.19 -3.39
CA ASP A 417 -35.66 24.64 -3.59
C ASP A 417 -35.79 23.26 -2.95
N TYR A 418 -34.78 22.40 -3.04
CA TYR A 418 -34.75 21.13 -2.32
C TYR A 418 -34.94 21.32 -0.81
N PHE A 419 -34.14 22.20 -0.19
CA PHE A 419 -34.24 22.43 1.25
C PHE A 419 -35.58 23.09 1.65
N TYR A 420 -36.16 23.91 0.78
CA TYR A 420 -37.45 24.53 1.02
C TYR A 420 -38.62 23.55 0.86
N GLU A 421 -38.69 22.85 -0.27
CA GLU A 421 -39.80 21.98 -0.67
C GLU A 421 -39.76 20.62 0.04
N VAL A 422 -38.57 20.05 0.24
CA VAL A 422 -38.38 18.69 0.77
C VAL A 422 -38.01 18.71 2.26
N GLU A 423 -37.07 19.56 2.69
CA GLU A 423 -36.68 19.65 4.11
C GLU A 423 -37.52 20.68 4.92
N GLY A 424 -38.44 21.40 4.29
CA GLY A 424 -39.32 22.38 4.93
C GLY A 424 -38.59 23.59 5.55
N LYS A 425 -37.40 23.93 5.03
CA LYS A 425 -36.57 25.02 5.56
C LYS A 425 -37.01 26.37 5.05
N LYS A 426 -37.11 27.33 5.96
CA LYS A 426 -37.29 28.74 5.63
C LYS A 426 -35.93 29.45 5.71
N PHE A 427 -35.56 30.14 4.64
CA PHE A 427 -34.30 30.88 4.53
C PHE A 427 -34.40 32.31 5.05
N ASP A 428 -34.95 32.46 6.25
CA ASP A 428 -35.25 33.75 6.90
C ASP A 428 -34.19 34.20 7.92
N THR A 429 -33.28 33.30 8.30
CA THR A 429 -32.24 33.54 9.32
C THR A 429 -30.86 33.08 8.84
N ILE A 430 -29.79 33.65 9.39
CA ILE A 430 -28.40 33.23 9.07
C ILE A 430 -28.19 31.72 9.33
N ALA A 431 -28.80 31.20 10.40
CA ALA A 431 -28.69 29.80 10.80
C ALA A 431 -29.32 28.84 9.76
N SER A 432 -30.32 29.28 8.99
CA SER A 432 -30.95 28.46 7.94
C SER A 432 -29.98 28.04 6.83
N PHE A 433 -28.92 28.82 6.60
CA PHE A 433 -27.89 28.53 5.60
C PHE A 433 -26.78 27.60 6.12
N GLU A 434 -26.79 27.23 7.41
CA GLU A 434 -25.74 26.38 8.00
C GLU A 434 -25.66 24.99 7.36
N ARG A 435 -26.79 24.40 6.97
CA ARG A 435 -26.80 23.08 6.32
C ARG A 435 -26.22 23.09 4.91
N ILE A 436 -26.39 24.20 4.18
CA ILE A 436 -25.82 24.40 2.84
C ILE A 436 -24.33 24.78 2.95
N THR A 437 -23.97 25.54 3.99
CA THR A 437 -22.59 26.02 4.21
C THR A 437 -21.71 25.06 5.03
N LYS A 438 -22.26 23.95 5.54
CA LYS A 438 -21.49 22.83 6.16
C LYS A 438 -20.48 22.19 5.20
N PHE A 439 -20.60 22.51 3.92
CA PHE A 439 -19.75 22.10 2.83
C PHE A 439 -18.75 23.18 2.38
N ASN A 440 -18.49 24.19 3.20
CA ASN A 440 -17.41 25.15 3.00
C ASN A 440 -16.94 25.65 4.37
N ILE A 441 -15.90 25.00 4.90
CA ILE A 441 -15.40 25.18 6.28
C ILE A 441 -14.84 26.59 6.54
N ASN A 442 -14.57 27.38 5.48
CA ASN A 442 -14.04 28.74 5.55
C ASN A 442 -15.13 29.84 5.63
N ASN A 443 -16.41 29.47 5.65
CA ASN A 443 -17.51 30.45 5.67
C ASN A 443 -17.62 31.19 7.00
N LYS A 444 -17.09 32.43 7.03
CA LYS A 444 -17.28 33.37 8.13
C LYS A 444 -18.75 33.82 8.23
N ARG A 445 -19.16 34.31 9.41
CA ARG A 445 -20.54 34.77 9.68
C ARG A 445 -21.01 35.84 8.69
N GLU A 446 -20.08 36.68 8.23
CA GLU A 446 -20.34 37.75 7.25
C GLU A 446 -20.80 37.22 5.89
N VAL A 447 -20.30 36.05 5.46
CA VAL A 447 -20.68 35.42 4.18
C VAL A 447 -22.12 34.92 4.24
N LYS A 448 -22.50 34.27 5.34
CA LYS A 448 -23.88 33.79 5.56
C LYS A 448 -24.88 34.94 5.68
N GLN A 449 -24.45 36.09 6.22
CA GLN A 449 -25.25 37.32 6.18
C GLN A 449 -25.45 37.84 4.76
N GLN A 450 -24.42 37.72 3.90
CA GLN A 450 -24.55 38.08 2.50
C GLN A 450 -25.49 37.14 1.74
N TYR A 451 -25.48 35.84 2.04
CA TYR A 451 -26.45 34.88 1.49
C TYR A 451 -27.88 35.20 1.87
N LEU A 452 -28.14 35.54 3.15
CA LEU A 452 -29.47 35.96 3.58
C LEU A 452 -29.93 37.22 2.83
N LYS A 453 -29.07 38.23 2.69
CA LYS A 453 -29.39 39.45 1.94
C LYS A 453 -29.70 39.17 0.47
N ASN A 454 -28.88 38.34 -0.17
CA ASN A 454 -29.07 37.93 -1.57
C ASN A 454 -30.36 37.11 -1.76
N PHE A 455 -30.70 36.25 -0.80
CA PHE A 455 -31.90 35.42 -0.84
C PHE A 455 -33.18 36.26 -0.64
N LEU A 456 -33.16 37.25 0.25
CA LEU A 456 -34.29 38.17 0.43
C LEU A 456 -34.55 39.04 -0.80
N ASP A 457 -33.49 39.45 -1.49
CA ASP A 457 -33.57 40.26 -2.71
C ASP A 457 -33.70 39.40 -3.99
N ILE A 458 -33.81 38.07 -3.91
CA ILE A 458 -33.68 37.16 -5.07
C ILE A 458 -34.74 37.38 -6.16
N ASP A 459 -35.93 37.84 -5.76
CA ASP A 459 -37.06 38.16 -6.62
C ASP A 459 -37.25 39.68 -6.81
N ASN A 460 -36.28 40.50 -6.38
CA ASN A 460 -36.32 41.96 -6.49
C ASN A 460 -35.12 42.46 -7.32
N PRO A 461 -35.26 42.61 -8.66
CA PRO A 461 -34.19 43.09 -9.53
C PRO A 461 -33.67 44.49 -9.18
N ARG A 462 -34.44 45.29 -8.43
CA ARG A 462 -34.06 46.63 -7.96
C ARG A 462 -33.46 46.62 -6.54
N GLY A 463 -33.37 45.44 -5.92
CA GLY A 463 -32.81 45.23 -4.60
C GLY A 463 -31.32 45.54 -4.56
N LYS A 464 -30.85 46.08 -3.43
CA LYS A 464 -29.44 46.47 -3.25
C LYS A 464 -28.50 45.24 -3.30
N HIS A 465 -29.02 44.07 -2.94
CA HIS A 465 -28.27 42.82 -2.86
C HIS A 465 -28.76 41.79 -3.89
N TYR A 466 -29.40 42.23 -4.97
CA TYR A 466 -29.85 41.35 -6.05
C TYR A 466 -28.69 40.51 -6.59
N PRO A 467 -28.78 39.17 -6.58
CA PRO A 467 -27.64 38.31 -6.84
C PRO A 467 -27.31 38.15 -8.33
N PHE A 468 -28.18 38.58 -9.24
CA PHE A 468 -28.01 38.37 -10.68
C PHE A 468 -27.70 39.68 -11.41
N THR A 469 -26.60 39.72 -12.16
CA THR A 469 -26.32 40.85 -13.05
C THR A 469 -25.93 40.31 -14.41
N PHE A 470 -26.44 40.91 -15.49
CA PHE A 470 -26.30 40.39 -16.85
C PHE A 470 -24.87 39.91 -17.17
N LYS A 471 -23.87 40.76 -16.92
CA LYS A 471 -22.46 40.46 -17.22
C LYS A 471 -21.88 39.30 -16.40
N THR A 472 -22.17 39.22 -15.10
CA THR A 472 -21.51 38.22 -14.22
C THR A 472 -22.30 36.92 -14.13
N THR A 473 -23.62 36.98 -14.32
CA THR A 473 -24.48 35.80 -14.43
C THR A 473 -24.19 35.07 -15.75
N ASP A 474 -24.10 35.78 -16.88
CA ASP A 474 -23.81 35.15 -18.17
C ASP A 474 -22.42 34.51 -18.22
N ALA A 475 -21.41 35.16 -17.60
CA ALA A 475 -20.08 34.56 -17.45
C ALA A 475 -20.12 33.24 -16.65
N PHE A 476 -20.90 33.20 -15.57
CA PHE A 476 -21.08 31.99 -14.76
C PHE A 476 -21.83 30.88 -15.51
N LEU A 477 -22.91 31.21 -16.22
CA LEU A 477 -23.67 30.23 -17.01
C LEU A 477 -22.87 29.69 -18.20
N THR A 478 -22.03 30.54 -18.80
CA THR A 478 -21.07 30.13 -19.84
C THR A 478 -20.03 29.16 -19.29
N GLU A 479 -19.51 29.40 -18.09
CA GLU A 479 -18.57 28.49 -17.44
C GLU A 479 -19.19 27.10 -17.17
N ILE A 480 -20.45 27.06 -16.73
CA ILE A 480 -21.21 25.81 -16.53
C ILE A 480 -21.42 25.07 -17.85
N GLU A 481 -21.82 25.77 -18.90
CA GLU A 481 -22.12 25.15 -20.20
C GLU A 481 -20.86 24.62 -20.89
N TYR A 482 -19.81 25.44 -20.99
CA TYR A 482 -18.61 25.10 -21.75
C TYR A 482 -17.64 24.22 -20.96
N SER A 483 -17.44 24.45 -19.66
CA SER A 483 -16.45 23.70 -18.87
C SER A 483 -17.04 22.40 -18.31
N LEU A 484 -18.26 22.48 -17.78
CA LEU A 484 -18.90 21.34 -17.13
C LEU A 484 -19.69 20.49 -18.13
N GLY A 485 -20.14 21.05 -19.24
CA GLY A 485 -20.94 20.37 -20.26
C GLY A 485 -22.41 20.25 -19.87
N ILE A 486 -22.91 21.15 -19.02
CA ILE A 486 -24.28 21.13 -18.51
C ILE A 486 -25.13 22.11 -19.33
N ASN A 487 -26.23 21.60 -19.90
CA ASN A 487 -27.13 22.41 -20.73
C ASN A 487 -27.84 23.50 -19.89
N ARG A 488 -27.71 24.78 -20.30
CA ARG A 488 -28.35 25.92 -19.62
C ARG A 488 -29.86 25.77 -19.47
N GLY A 489 -30.53 25.12 -20.41
CA GLY A 489 -31.99 24.90 -20.38
C GLY A 489 -32.48 24.02 -19.23
N LYS A 490 -31.58 23.32 -18.52
CA LYS A 490 -31.90 22.53 -17.31
C LYS A 490 -31.76 23.34 -16.01
N LEU A 491 -31.16 24.53 -16.06
CA LEU A 491 -30.92 25.35 -14.89
C LEU A 491 -32.18 26.16 -14.53
N LYS A 492 -32.32 26.50 -13.25
CA LYS A 492 -33.42 27.33 -12.77
C LYS A 492 -33.43 28.69 -13.49
N PRO A 493 -34.55 29.10 -14.13
CA PRO A 493 -34.62 30.42 -14.75
C PRO A 493 -34.60 31.51 -13.69
N ILE A 494 -34.03 32.67 -14.02
CA ILE A 494 -34.20 33.88 -13.23
C ILE A 494 -35.62 34.38 -13.50
N LEU A 495 -36.42 34.55 -12.46
CA LEU A 495 -37.74 35.16 -12.57
C LEU A 495 -37.55 36.67 -12.82
N GLU A 496 -38.15 37.18 -13.90
CA GLU A 496 -38.08 38.60 -14.29
C GLU A 496 -38.95 39.52 -13.42
#